data_AF-A0A351C6H4-F1
#
_entry.id   AF-A0A351C6H4-F1
#
_cell.length_a   1.000
_cell.length_b   1.000
_cell.length_c   1.000
_cell.angle_alpha   90.00
_cell.angle_beta   90.00
_cell.angle_gamma   90.00
#
_symmetry.space_group_name_H-M   'P 1'
#
loop_
_entity.id
_entity.type
_entity.pdbx_description
1 polymer ?
#
loop_
_entity_poly.entity_id
_entity_poly.type
_entity_poly.pdbx_seq_one_letter_code
_entity_poly.pdbx_strand_id
1 'polypeptide(L)'
;MLYGYDPDTSFGHLTSGGTIANYESLWFTKAGRFLPLAIEIARYAEGTEIETGKEALFRLLNVTLPDTEVLLNEFLSEGEDPAQRWTFLTHHMISHVGDLGFARNVERVFGTPWIQPVVLVPRTAHYSWSRSASLLGVGKDSYLKIEVDEEFRMRPASLKQLLDQCRERYQPVWQIVTIAGTTEFGSVDPIDEIVHVRDAAIKDGIYAPIHVDAAYGGYFPTMYRDGEEGPDPLGPQDSWIKNAFRAFQHTDSITVDPHKAGYILYGSGSIVLKHGFLKDLVAETAPYCSDREDTTRFDKPSPQLGKFILEGSKPGAAVASVWFSHKLIPLNKDGYGRQLASLCTIARSFDSMVNERSRLTSLFRSHTNLVCIYAVNEQAKSLSEVNAVNEYLAIRFGVKEVMSIQSYDYLISRTTVSLDMPYVQNDPWLSSLEQDSDHLVVLRLVFMNRWVESNEASGKSYMMDFLDLLEGELKAL
;
A
#
# COMPACT_ATOMS: atom_id res chain seq x y z
N MET A 1 -8.55 12.89 7.72
CA MET A 1 -8.08 13.23 9.09
C MET A 1 -6.77 12.54 9.49
N LEU A 2 -6.74 11.21 9.75
CA LEU A 2 -5.51 10.50 10.20
C LEU A 2 -4.28 10.80 9.31
N TYR A 3 -4.48 10.90 8.00
CA TYR A 3 -3.40 11.11 7.05
C TYR A 3 -3.19 12.57 6.64
N GLY A 4 -3.81 13.53 7.36
CA GLY A 4 -3.73 14.96 6.98
C GLY A 4 -4.59 15.35 5.79
N TYR A 5 -5.35 14.42 5.21
CA TYR A 5 -6.35 14.74 4.19
C TYR A 5 -7.55 15.48 4.79
N ASP A 6 -8.03 16.49 4.05
CA ASP A 6 -9.20 17.30 4.36
C ASP A 6 -10.50 16.47 4.20
N PRO A 7 -11.26 16.23 5.28
CA PRO A 7 -12.45 15.40 5.22
C PRO A 7 -13.57 15.95 4.33
N ASP A 8 -13.59 17.25 4.02
CA ASP A 8 -14.64 17.86 3.20
C ASP A 8 -14.42 17.62 1.71
N THR A 9 -13.16 17.41 1.30
CA THR A 9 -12.76 17.21 -0.10
C THR A 9 -12.23 15.81 -0.38
N SER A 10 -12.11 14.96 0.63
CA SER A 10 -11.64 13.57 0.52
C SER A 10 -12.77 12.56 0.52
N PHE A 11 -12.46 11.32 0.12
CA PHE A 11 -13.38 10.19 0.21
C PHE A 11 -12.70 8.99 0.84
N GLY A 12 -13.43 8.20 1.62
CA GLY A 12 -12.89 6.95 2.15
C GLY A 12 -14.01 6.03 2.60
N HIS A 13 -13.79 4.72 2.49
CA HIS A 13 -14.78 3.73 2.88
C HIS A 13 -14.14 2.39 3.25
N LEU A 14 -14.92 1.53 3.90
CA LEU A 14 -14.50 0.17 4.23
C LEU A 14 -14.72 -0.77 3.05
N THR A 15 -13.72 -1.60 2.80
CA THR A 15 -13.73 -2.74 1.87
C THR A 15 -13.70 -4.06 2.64
N SER A 16 -13.97 -5.20 1.99
CA SER A 16 -13.79 -6.52 2.62
C SER A 16 -12.34 -6.82 3.06
N GLY A 17 -11.35 -6.16 2.46
CA GLY A 17 -9.94 -6.25 2.84
C GLY A 17 -9.02 -5.47 1.91
N GLY A 18 -7.75 -5.31 2.29
CA GLY A 18 -6.78 -4.49 1.57
C GLY A 18 -6.52 -4.89 0.11
N THR A 19 -6.85 -6.12 -0.29
CA THR A 19 -6.79 -6.51 -1.71
C THR A 19 -7.80 -5.74 -2.56
N ILE A 20 -9.03 -5.57 -2.07
CA ILE A 20 -10.05 -4.78 -2.76
C ILE A 20 -9.69 -3.30 -2.70
N ALA A 21 -9.20 -2.80 -1.56
CA ALA A 21 -8.71 -1.43 -1.45
C ALA A 21 -7.60 -1.11 -2.47
N ASN A 22 -6.60 -1.99 -2.65
CA ASN A 22 -5.55 -1.80 -3.66
C ASN A 22 -6.11 -1.81 -5.09
N TYR A 23 -7.09 -2.67 -5.38
CA TYR A 23 -7.78 -2.66 -6.67
C TYR A 23 -8.49 -1.32 -6.91
N GLU A 24 -9.28 -0.87 -5.93
CA GLU A 24 -10.03 0.37 -6.03
C GLU A 24 -9.11 1.58 -6.18
N SER A 25 -7.92 1.57 -5.57
CA SER A 25 -6.92 2.63 -5.79
C SER A 25 -6.58 2.81 -7.27
N LEU A 26 -6.24 1.71 -7.95
CA LEU A 26 -5.95 1.74 -9.37
C LEU A 26 -7.20 2.18 -10.15
N TRP A 27 -8.37 1.64 -9.82
CA TRP A 27 -9.63 1.93 -10.51
C TRP A 27 -10.03 3.41 -10.43
N PHE A 28 -10.04 4.02 -9.23
CA PHE A 28 -10.33 5.44 -9.05
C PHE A 28 -9.29 6.32 -9.74
N THR A 29 -8.01 5.98 -9.60
CA THR A 29 -6.94 6.76 -10.21
C THR A 29 -6.99 6.66 -11.74
N LYS A 30 -7.41 5.52 -12.30
CA LYS A 30 -7.69 5.34 -13.74
C LYS A 30 -8.68 6.40 -14.19
N ALA A 31 -9.84 6.42 -13.56
CA ALA A 31 -10.93 7.29 -13.95
C ALA A 31 -10.50 8.77 -13.95
N GLY A 32 -9.76 9.21 -12.93
CA GLY A 32 -9.22 10.56 -12.85
C GLY A 32 -8.15 10.86 -13.90
N ARG A 33 -7.14 10.00 -14.03
CA ARG A 33 -5.96 10.25 -14.90
C ARG A 33 -6.31 10.36 -16.38
N PHE A 34 -7.39 9.73 -16.82
CA PHE A 34 -7.84 9.76 -18.21
C PHE A 34 -8.98 10.76 -18.47
N LEU A 35 -9.48 11.44 -17.44
CA LEU A 35 -10.57 12.41 -17.57
C LEU A 35 -10.22 13.61 -18.47
N PRO A 36 -9.00 14.21 -18.42
CA PRO A 36 -8.65 15.32 -19.32
C PRO A 36 -8.78 14.94 -20.79
N LEU A 37 -8.42 13.70 -21.15
CA LEU A 37 -8.63 13.20 -22.51
C LEU A 37 -10.11 13.00 -22.84
N ALA A 38 -10.90 12.48 -21.90
CA ALA A 38 -12.34 12.32 -22.10
C ALA A 38 -13.02 13.67 -22.37
N ILE A 39 -12.61 14.73 -21.64
CA ILE A 39 -13.09 16.11 -21.83
C ILE A 39 -12.75 16.61 -23.23
N GLU A 40 -11.50 16.47 -23.69
CA GLU A 40 -11.10 16.90 -25.03
C GLU A 40 -11.79 16.09 -26.15
N ILE A 41 -12.00 14.78 -25.95
CA ILE A 41 -12.77 13.94 -26.88
C ILE A 41 -14.22 14.41 -26.95
N ALA A 42 -14.82 14.80 -25.82
CA ALA A 42 -16.18 15.34 -25.77
C ALA A 42 -16.25 16.69 -26.51
N ARG A 43 -15.34 17.62 -26.24
CA ARG A 43 -15.26 18.92 -26.95
C ARG A 43 -15.06 18.74 -28.46
N TYR A 44 -14.22 17.80 -28.88
CA TYR A 44 -14.06 17.45 -30.30
C TYR A 44 -15.35 16.91 -30.92
N ALA A 45 -16.11 16.09 -30.20
CA ALA A 45 -17.41 15.59 -30.68
C ALA A 45 -18.45 16.71 -30.86
N GLU A 46 -18.31 17.83 -30.14
CA GLU A 46 -19.11 19.05 -30.30
C GLU A 46 -18.60 19.97 -31.44
N GLY A 47 -17.50 19.59 -32.11
CA GLY A 47 -16.92 20.36 -33.22
C GLY A 47 -15.88 21.40 -32.78
N THR A 48 -15.41 21.35 -31.53
CA THR A 48 -14.31 22.20 -31.06
C THR A 48 -13.00 21.75 -31.67
N GLU A 49 -12.20 22.69 -32.18
CA GLU A 49 -10.84 22.41 -32.63
C GLU A 49 -9.94 22.18 -31.42
N ILE A 50 -9.22 21.05 -31.41
CA ILE A 50 -8.35 20.65 -30.28
C ILE A 50 -6.92 20.40 -30.77
N GLU A 51 -5.95 20.50 -29.86
CA GLU A 51 -4.58 20.09 -30.14
C GLU A 51 -4.50 18.55 -30.22
N THR A 52 -3.92 18.04 -31.30
CA THR A 52 -3.81 16.58 -31.56
C THR A 52 -2.35 16.15 -31.64
N GLY A 53 -2.12 14.85 -31.83
CA GLY A 53 -0.78 14.27 -31.90
C GLY A 53 -0.24 13.78 -30.55
N LYS A 54 0.96 13.20 -30.60
CA LYS A 54 1.57 12.48 -29.48
C LYS A 54 1.89 13.39 -28.29
N GLU A 55 2.37 14.59 -28.56
CA GLU A 55 2.76 15.58 -27.55
C GLU A 55 1.54 16.11 -26.79
N ALA A 56 0.44 16.40 -27.51
CA ALA A 56 -0.82 16.85 -26.91
C ALA A 56 -1.43 15.74 -26.03
N LEU A 57 -1.48 14.51 -26.56
CA LEU A 57 -1.93 13.33 -25.81
C LEU A 57 -1.12 13.17 -24.52
N PHE A 58 0.21 13.23 -24.61
CA PHE A 58 1.09 13.07 -23.45
C PHE A 58 0.91 14.21 -22.43
N ARG A 59 0.72 15.46 -22.87
CA ARG A 59 0.47 16.60 -21.98
C ARG A 59 -0.83 16.43 -21.20
N LEU A 60 -1.92 16.06 -21.87
CA LEU A 60 -3.23 15.82 -21.24
C LEU A 60 -3.16 14.64 -20.25
N LEU A 61 -2.40 13.61 -20.59
CA LEU A 61 -2.09 12.49 -19.69
C LEU A 61 -1.14 12.86 -18.55
N ASN A 62 -0.67 14.10 -18.41
CA ASN A 62 0.15 14.54 -17.28
C ASN A 62 -0.44 15.73 -16.53
N VAL A 63 -1.73 16.03 -16.75
CA VAL A 63 -2.49 16.96 -15.91
C VAL A 63 -2.65 16.35 -14.51
N THR A 64 -2.45 17.19 -13.48
CA THR A 64 -2.54 16.74 -12.08
C THR A 64 -3.99 16.43 -11.69
N LEU A 65 -4.22 15.61 -10.65
CA LEU A 65 -5.59 15.36 -10.17
C LEU A 65 -6.32 16.64 -9.71
N PRO A 66 -5.68 17.58 -8.98
CA PRO A 66 -6.29 18.89 -8.70
C PRO A 66 -6.71 19.65 -9.97
N ASP A 67 -5.82 19.75 -10.96
CA ASP A 67 -6.13 20.48 -12.19
C ASP A 67 -7.20 19.75 -13.03
N THR A 68 -7.24 18.42 -12.94
CA THR A 68 -8.29 17.60 -13.56
C THR A 68 -9.67 17.92 -12.99
N GLU A 69 -9.77 18.13 -11.68
CA GLU A 69 -11.02 18.55 -11.03
C GLU A 69 -11.47 19.94 -11.50
N VAL A 70 -10.51 20.87 -11.70
CA VAL A 70 -10.80 22.19 -12.27
C VAL A 70 -11.34 22.05 -13.70
N LEU A 71 -10.67 21.29 -14.56
CA LEU A 71 -11.11 21.05 -15.94
C LEU A 71 -12.50 20.41 -16.01
N LEU A 72 -12.80 19.49 -15.09
CA LEU A 72 -14.13 18.89 -14.99
C LEU A 72 -15.18 19.97 -14.68
N ASN A 73 -14.94 20.81 -13.67
CA ASN A 73 -15.88 21.88 -13.30
C ASN A 73 -16.06 22.91 -14.42
N GLU A 74 -14.98 23.27 -15.13
CA GLU A 74 -15.04 24.14 -16.30
C GLU A 74 -15.93 23.53 -17.38
N PHE A 75 -15.67 22.27 -17.77
CA PHE A 75 -16.47 21.56 -18.78
C PHE A 75 -17.97 21.48 -18.40
N LEU A 76 -18.28 21.23 -17.13
CA LEU A 76 -19.64 21.18 -16.63
C LEU A 76 -20.34 22.55 -16.67
N SER A 77 -19.57 23.65 -16.63
CA SER A 77 -20.08 25.03 -16.68
C SER A 77 -20.26 25.59 -18.09
N GLU A 78 -19.77 24.90 -19.13
CA GLU A 78 -19.87 25.33 -20.54
C GLU A 78 -21.29 25.28 -21.11
N GLY A 79 -22.24 24.60 -20.44
CA GLY A 79 -23.63 24.47 -20.87
C GLY A 79 -24.64 25.04 -19.86
N GLU A 80 -25.92 25.10 -20.26
CA GLU A 80 -27.00 25.57 -19.39
C GLU A 80 -27.31 24.60 -18.22
N ASP A 81 -27.09 23.30 -18.42
CA ASP A 81 -27.38 22.24 -17.45
C ASP A 81 -26.16 21.33 -17.20
N PRO A 82 -25.52 21.44 -16.02
CA PRO A 82 -24.40 20.58 -15.63
C PRO A 82 -24.73 19.08 -15.64
N ALA A 83 -25.97 18.68 -15.37
CA ALA A 83 -26.35 17.27 -15.38
C ALA A 83 -26.35 16.68 -16.80
N GLN A 84 -26.76 17.48 -17.79
CA GLN A 84 -26.66 17.11 -19.20
C GLN A 84 -25.20 17.07 -19.66
N ARG A 85 -24.37 18.05 -19.27
CA ARG A 85 -22.93 18.02 -19.53
C ARG A 85 -22.27 16.76 -18.96
N TRP A 86 -22.58 16.40 -17.72
CA TRP A 86 -22.10 15.18 -17.10
C TRP A 86 -22.52 13.92 -17.87
N THR A 87 -23.80 13.81 -18.20
CA THR A 87 -24.34 12.68 -18.98
C THR A 87 -23.70 12.58 -20.35
N PHE A 88 -23.39 13.72 -20.99
CA PHE A 88 -22.67 13.73 -22.25
C PHE A 88 -21.22 13.22 -22.06
N LEU A 89 -20.51 13.72 -21.05
CA LEU A 89 -19.14 13.33 -20.74
C LEU A 89 -18.99 11.83 -20.46
N THR A 90 -19.97 11.19 -19.80
CA THR A 90 -19.89 9.77 -19.46
C THR A 90 -19.72 8.86 -20.68
N HIS A 91 -20.24 9.25 -21.84
CA HIS A 91 -20.05 8.54 -23.11
C HIS A 91 -18.60 8.59 -23.65
N HIS A 92 -17.72 9.35 -23.00
CA HIS A 92 -16.33 9.53 -23.36
C HIS A 92 -15.36 9.12 -22.24
N MET A 93 -15.84 8.87 -21.02
CA MET A 93 -15.00 8.48 -19.89
C MET A 93 -14.58 7.00 -19.96
N ILE A 94 -13.30 6.73 -19.70
CA ILE A 94 -12.75 5.36 -19.69
C ILE A 94 -13.50 4.42 -18.75
N SER A 95 -14.01 4.93 -17.63
CA SER A 95 -14.78 4.16 -16.64
C SER A 95 -16.10 3.61 -17.18
N HIS A 96 -16.66 4.22 -18.24
CA HIS A 96 -17.97 3.87 -18.80
C HIS A 96 -17.84 3.19 -20.16
N VAL A 97 -16.94 3.65 -21.03
CA VAL A 97 -16.74 3.04 -22.37
C VAL A 97 -15.80 1.84 -22.37
N GLY A 98 -15.08 1.63 -21.26
CA GLY A 98 -14.05 0.60 -21.13
C GLY A 98 -12.78 0.88 -21.94
N ASP A 99 -11.70 0.17 -21.60
CA ASP A 99 -10.35 0.44 -22.12
C ASP A 99 -10.24 0.39 -23.63
N LEU A 100 -10.85 -0.62 -24.26
CA LEU A 100 -10.79 -0.80 -25.71
C LEU A 100 -11.57 0.30 -26.45
N GLY A 101 -12.72 0.70 -25.91
CA GLY A 101 -13.53 1.79 -26.46
C GLY A 101 -12.78 3.12 -26.32
N PHE A 102 -12.19 3.36 -25.15
CA PHE A 102 -11.43 4.56 -24.86
C PHE A 102 -10.18 4.68 -25.75
N ALA A 103 -9.38 3.62 -25.86
CA ALA A 103 -8.18 3.60 -26.72
C ALA A 103 -8.53 3.91 -28.18
N ARG A 104 -9.59 3.29 -28.73
CA ARG A 104 -10.05 3.57 -30.10
C ARG A 104 -10.48 5.03 -30.29
N ASN A 105 -11.15 5.61 -29.29
CA ASN A 105 -11.54 7.02 -29.33
C ASN A 105 -10.31 7.94 -29.33
N VAL A 106 -9.33 7.65 -28.49
CA VAL A 106 -8.06 8.39 -28.46
C VAL A 106 -7.35 8.31 -29.81
N GLU A 107 -7.20 7.10 -30.38
CA GLU A 107 -6.53 6.91 -31.67
C GLU A 107 -7.23 7.65 -32.80
N ARG A 108 -8.57 7.63 -32.81
CA ARG A 108 -9.39 8.34 -33.81
C ARG A 108 -9.27 9.86 -33.70
N VAL A 109 -9.27 10.40 -32.47
CA VAL A 109 -9.33 11.84 -32.22
C VAL A 109 -7.95 12.48 -32.29
N PHE A 110 -6.94 11.86 -31.69
CA PHE A 110 -5.59 12.41 -31.61
C PHE A 110 -4.68 11.96 -32.75
N GLY A 111 -5.10 10.98 -33.58
CA GLY A 111 -4.33 10.49 -34.72
C GLY A 111 -3.03 9.78 -34.34
N THR A 112 -2.92 9.31 -33.09
CA THR A 112 -1.73 8.62 -32.55
C THR A 112 -2.15 7.32 -31.87
N PRO A 113 -1.35 6.24 -31.97
CA PRO A 113 -1.60 5.00 -31.24
C PRO A 113 -1.76 5.23 -29.73
N TRP A 114 -2.63 4.44 -29.09
CA TRP A 114 -2.77 4.45 -27.64
C TRP A 114 -1.46 4.00 -26.97
N ILE A 115 -0.94 4.83 -26.05
CA ILE A 115 0.26 4.52 -25.28
C ILE A 115 -0.18 3.94 -23.93
N GLN A 116 -0.01 2.63 -23.76
CA GLN A 116 -0.47 1.90 -22.59
C GLN A 116 0.24 2.37 -21.30
N PRO A 117 -0.45 3.03 -20.35
CA PRO A 117 0.17 3.60 -19.15
C PRO A 117 0.76 2.54 -18.22
N VAL A 118 1.77 2.93 -17.45
CA VAL A 118 2.49 2.03 -16.54
C VAL A 118 2.10 2.24 -15.08
N VAL A 119 2.07 1.15 -14.32
CA VAL A 119 2.01 1.17 -12.85
C VAL A 119 3.39 0.84 -12.33
N LEU A 120 3.94 1.72 -11.49
CA LEU A 120 5.26 1.53 -10.88
C LEU A 120 5.08 0.98 -9.46
N VAL A 121 5.67 -0.16 -9.17
CA VAL A 121 5.55 -0.85 -7.86
C VAL A 121 6.93 -1.24 -7.33
N PRO A 122 7.19 -1.31 -6.03
CA PRO A 122 8.44 -1.87 -5.53
C PRO A 122 8.49 -3.38 -5.80
N ARG A 123 9.69 -3.96 -5.91
CA ARG A 123 9.88 -5.42 -6.04
C ARG A 123 9.21 -6.23 -4.93
N THR A 124 9.03 -5.63 -3.75
CA THR A 124 8.43 -6.19 -2.54
C THR A 124 6.91 -6.03 -2.46
N ALA A 125 6.27 -5.54 -3.54
CA ALA A 125 4.83 -5.38 -3.60
C ALA A 125 4.06 -6.69 -3.39
N HIS A 126 3.04 -6.61 -2.54
CA HIS A 126 2.13 -7.72 -2.28
C HIS A 126 1.46 -8.19 -3.58
N TYR A 127 1.23 -9.50 -3.70
CA TYR A 127 0.73 -10.12 -4.92
C TYR A 127 -0.59 -9.52 -5.42
N SER A 128 -1.39 -8.91 -4.53
CA SER A 128 -2.65 -8.24 -4.87
C SER A 128 -2.45 -7.18 -5.96
N TRP A 129 -1.31 -6.49 -6.00
CA TRP A 129 -1.02 -5.50 -7.02
C TRP A 129 -0.93 -6.11 -8.42
N SER A 130 -0.20 -7.21 -8.57
CA SER A 130 -0.09 -7.91 -9.86
C SER A 130 -1.44 -8.48 -10.32
N ARG A 131 -2.27 -8.94 -9.38
CA ARG A 131 -3.64 -9.40 -9.66
C ARG A 131 -4.54 -8.25 -10.08
N SER A 132 -4.54 -7.14 -9.34
CA SER A 132 -5.35 -5.96 -9.66
C SER A 132 -4.96 -5.33 -10.99
N ALA A 133 -3.66 -5.24 -11.28
CA ALA A 133 -3.15 -4.81 -12.57
C ALA A 133 -3.71 -5.68 -13.71
N SER A 134 -3.61 -7.02 -13.56
CA SER A 134 -4.13 -7.97 -14.55
C SER A 134 -5.65 -7.85 -14.75
N LEU A 135 -6.43 -7.71 -13.66
CA LEU A 135 -7.88 -7.55 -13.72
C LEU A 135 -8.31 -6.24 -14.40
N LEU A 136 -7.54 -5.17 -14.22
CA LEU A 136 -7.79 -3.85 -14.82
C LEU A 136 -7.23 -3.70 -16.23
N GLY A 137 -6.74 -4.79 -16.84
CA GLY A 137 -6.20 -4.79 -18.21
C GLY A 137 -4.80 -4.20 -18.34
N VAL A 138 -4.08 -3.99 -17.23
CA VAL A 138 -2.67 -3.60 -17.26
C VAL A 138 -1.85 -4.82 -17.63
N GLY A 139 -1.28 -4.81 -18.84
CA GLY A 139 -0.40 -5.88 -19.31
C GLY A 139 0.85 -6.01 -18.44
N LYS A 140 1.48 -7.19 -18.46
CA LYS A 140 2.70 -7.49 -17.70
C LYS A 140 3.83 -6.48 -17.98
N ASP A 141 3.94 -6.03 -19.23
CA ASP A 141 4.96 -5.07 -19.67
C ASP A 141 4.70 -3.65 -19.15
N SER A 142 3.50 -3.38 -18.64
CA SER A 142 3.10 -2.10 -18.04
C SER A 142 3.07 -2.14 -16.51
N TYR A 143 3.48 -3.25 -15.90
CA TYR A 143 3.65 -3.39 -14.47
C TYR A 143 5.15 -3.40 -14.13
N LEU A 144 5.70 -2.20 -13.92
CA LEU A 144 7.14 -2.01 -13.78
C LEU A 144 7.56 -2.07 -12.33
N LYS A 145 8.57 -2.89 -12.04
CA LYS A 145 9.14 -3.03 -10.71
C LYS A 145 10.26 -2.02 -10.49
N ILE A 146 10.22 -1.34 -9.34
CA ILE A 146 11.24 -0.43 -8.82
C ILE A 146 12.15 -1.25 -7.90
N GLU A 147 13.47 -1.07 -8.05
CA GLU A 147 14.44 -1.75 -7.21
C GLU A 147 14.30 -1.35 -5.74
N VAL A 148 14.64 -2.29 -4.87
CA VAL A 148 14.67 -2.11 -3.43
C VAL A 148 16.10 -2.08 -2.92
N ASP A 149 16.31 -1.69 -1.67
CA ASP A 149 17.59 -1.81 -0.98
C ASP A 149 17.69 -3.09 -0.15
N GLU A 150 18.77 -3.21 0.60
CA GLU A 150 19.11 -4.32 1.48
C GLU A 150 18.11 -4.46 2.64
N GLU A 151 17.39 -3.40 2.98
CA GLU A 151 16.31 -3.39 3.98
C GLU A 151 14.92 -3.51 3.33
N PHE A 152 14.88 -3.93 2.05
CA PHE A 152 13.68 -4.19 1.26
C PHE A 152 12.81 -2.94 1.00
N ARG A 153 13.38 -1.74 1.14
CA ARG A 153 12.72 -0.47 0.87
C ARG A 153 12.90 -0.07 -0.58
N MET A 154 11.89 0.53 -1.19
CA MET A 154 12.00 1.15 -2.51
C MET A 154 13.18 2.13 -2.58
N ARG A 155 14.02 2.03 -3.62
CA ARG A 155 15.12 2.98 -3.87
C ARG A 155 14.62 4.22 -4.62
N PRO A 156 14.67 5.44 -4.03
CA PRO A 156 14.25 6.67 -4.71
C PRO A 156 15.01 6.93 -6.03
N ALA A 157 16.29 6.58 -6.09
CA ALA A 157 17.08 6.70 -7.31
C ALA A 157 16.57 5.80 -8.46
N SER A 158 16.10 4.58 -8.15
CA SER A 158 15.51 3.67 -9.13
C SER A 158 14.17 4.21 -9.64
N LEU A 159 13.34 4.76 -8.74
CA LEU A 159 12.11 5.44 -9.13
C LEU A 159 12.40 6.62 -10.08
N LYS A 160 13.37 7.48 -9.73
CA LYS A 160 13.75 8.61 -10.56
C LYS A 160 14.14 8.15 -11.97
N GLN A 161 14.99 7.13 -12.07
CA GLN A 161 15.43 6.59 -13.36
C GLN A 161 14.25 6.09 -14.20
N LEU A 162 13.28 5.40 -13.59
CA LEU A 162 12.08 4.92 -14.30
C LEU A 162 11.19 6.08 -14.76
N LEU A 163 11.02 7.13 -13.95
CA LEU A 163 10.26 8.32 -14.35
C LEU A 163 10.95 9.07 -15.51
N ASP A 164 12.27 9.19 -15.49
CA ASP A 164 13.06 9.77 -16.58
C ASP A 164 12.85 8.97 -17.89
N GLN A 165 12.92 7.63 -17.82
CA GLN A 165 12.65 6.74 -18.97
C GLN A 165 11.21 6.86 -19.47
N CYS A 166 10.24 6.99 -18.56
CA CYS A 166 8.84 7.19 -18.93
C CYS A 166 8.67 8.49 -19.71
N ARG A 167 9.31 9.58 -19.27
CA ARG A 167 9.33 10.85 -19.98
C ARG A 167 9.91 10.72 -21.39
N GLU A 168 11.10 10.15 -21.51
CA GLU A 168 11.80 9.97 -22.79
C GLU A 168 10.98 9.18 -23.80
N ARG A 169 10.18 8.22 -23.32
CA ARG A 169 9.32 7.36 -24.15
C ARG A 169 7.93 7.93 -24.39
N TYR A 170 7.59 9.08 -23.82
CA TYR A 170 6.21 9.61 -23.75
C TYR A 170 5.23 8.59 -23.16
N GLN A 171 5.70 7.83 -22.17
CA GLN A 171 4.98 6.76 -21.52
C GLN A 171 4.32 7.30 -20.25
N PRO A 172 2.98 7.44 -20.19
CA PRO A 172 2.31 7.97 -19.01
C PRO A 172 2.43 7.02 -17.82
N VAL A 173 2.52 7.60 -16.62
CA VAL A 173 2.47 6.86 -15.36
C VAL A 173 1.05 6.94 -14.81
N TRP A 174 0.43 5.78 -14.61
CA TRP A 174 -0.88 5.66 -13.99
C TRP A 174 -0.78 5.95 -12.50
N GLN A 175 0.09 5.24 -11.78
CA GLN A 175 0.26 5.36 -10.33
C GLN A 175 1.63 4.82 -9.90
N ILE A 176 2.23 5.46 -8.90
CA ILE A 176 3.34 4.92 -8.10
C ILE A 176 2.73 4.28 -6.87
N VAL A 177 3.08 3.03 -6.59
CA VAL A 177 2.72 2.35 -5.34
C VAL A 177 3.92 2.40 -4.43
N THR A 178 3.73 2.85 -3.20
CA THR A 178 4.72 2.75 -2.10
C THR A 178 4.14 1.88 -1.00
N ILE A 179 4.97 1.30 -0.15
CA ILE A 179 4.53 0.39 0.90
C ILE A 179 4.97 0.90 2.27
N ALA A 180 4.02 0.99 3.18
CA ALA A 180 4.29 1.22 4.59
C ALA A 180 3.95 -0.06 5.37
N GLY A 181 4.98 -0.82 5.72
CA GLY A 181 4.85 -2.12 6.36
C GLY A 181 4.64 -3.23 5.33
N THR A 182 5.71 -3.62 4.63
CA THR A 182 5.69 -4.78 3.71
C THR A 182 5.20 -6.04 4.43
N THR A 183 4.41 -6.87 3.74
CA THR A 183 3.81 -8.09 4.31
C THR A 183 4.85 -8.99 4.97
N GLU A 184 5.96 -9.24 4.27
CA GLU A 184 6.97 -10.19 4.72
C GLU A 184 7.86 -9.60 5.81
N PHE A 185 8.38 -8.40 5.60
CA PHE A 185 9.50 -7.87 6.39
C PHE A 185 9.12 -6.70 7.31
N GLY A 186 7.91 -6.16 7.19
CA GLY A 186 7.51 -4.96 7.94
C GLY A 186 8.33 -3.70 7.60
N SER A 187 9.06 -3.70 6.48
CA SER A 187 9.81 -2.54 6.00
C SER A 187 8.88 -1.40 5.55
N VAL A 188 9.37 -0.17 5.62
CA VAL A 188 8.65 1.05 5.25
C VAL A 188 9.48 1.74 4.18
N ASP A 189 8.87 2.03 3.04
CA ASP A 189 9.51 2.80 1.98
C ASP A 189 9.81 4.24 2.47
N PRO A 190 10.89 4.90 2.00
CA PRO A 190 11.18 6.30 2.30
C PRO A 190 10.22 7.23 1.55
N ILE A 191 8.96 7.27 2.00
CA ILE A 191 7.84 7.92 1.29
C ILE A 191 8.06 9.42 1.13
N ASP A 192 8.73 10.09 2.07
CA ASP A 192 9.11 11.50 1.96
C ASP A 192 10.09 11.75 0.80
N GLU A 193 11.10 10.89 0.62
CA GLU A 193 12.02 10.96 -0.53
C GLU A 193 11.30 10.63 -1.84
N ILE A 194 10.38 9.66 -1.83
CA ILE A 194 9.57 9.28 -3.00
C ILE A 194 8.65 10.44 -3.43
N VAL A 195 8.02 11.12 -2.48
CA VAL A 195 7.25 12.35 -2.74
C VAL A 195 8.16 13.42 -3.36
N HIS A 196 9.38 13.60 -2.85
CA HIS A 196 10.33 14.56 -3.43
C HIS A 196 10.70 14.23 -4.88
N VAL A 197 10.98 12.95 -5.18
CA VAL A 197 11.26 12.48 -6.54
C VAL A 197 10.06 12.70 -7.46
N ARG A 198 8.85 12.40 -6.98
CA ARG A 198 7.60 12.61 -7.74
C ARG A 198 7.37 14.09 -8.04
N ASP A 199 7.51 14.96 -7.04
CA ASP A 199 7.29 16.40 -7.20
C ASP A 199 8.33 17.02 -8.14
N ALA A 200 9.57 16.52 -8.15
CA ALA A 200 10.57 16.89 -9.15
C ALA A 200 10.16 16.45 -10.56
N ALA A 201 9.64 15.23 -10.72
CA ALA A 201 9.17 14.73 -12.01
C ALA A 201 7.98 15.53 -12.57
N ILE A 202 7.09 16.05 -11.71
CA ILE A 202 5.98 16.93 -12.11
C ILE A 202 6.51 18.20 -12.78
N LYS A 203 7.53 18.83 -12.20
CA LYS A 203 8.16 20.03 -12.79
C LYS A 203 8.77 19.76 -14.16
N ASP A 204 9.15 18.52 -14.39
CA ASP A 204 9.74 18.00 -15.61
C ASP A 204 8.70 17.44 -16.61
N GLY A 205 7.40 17.58 -16.33
CA GLY A 205 6.29 17.22 -17.21
C GLY A 205 5.76 15.79 -17.07
N ILE A 206 6.15 15.05 -16.03
CA ILE A 206 5.62 13.73 -15.67
C ILE A 206 4.78 13.84 -14.40
N TYR A 207 3.48 13.62 -14.49
CA TYR A 207 2.61 13.48 -13.33
C TYR A 207 2.38 12.01 -12.99
N ALA A 208 2.64 11.65 -11.74
CA ALA A 208 2.48 10.31 -11.22
C ALA A 208 1.87 10.37 -9.81
N PRO A 209 0.58 10.08 -9.63
CA PRO A 209 -0.02 10.05 -8.29
C PRO A 209 0.57 8.90 -7.47
N ILE A 210 0.71 9.10 -6.16
CA ILE A 210 1.26 8.13 -5.22
C ILE A 210 0.11 7.49 -4.44
N HIS A 211 0.05 6.16 -4.48
CA HIS A 211 -0.68 5.36 -3.52
C HIS A 211 0.26 4.80 -2.46
N VAL A 212 -0.14 4.87 -1.20
CA VAL A 212 0.53 4.14 -0.11
C VAL A 212 -0.28 2.89 0.22
N ASP A 213 0.29 1.73 -0.10
CA ASP A 213 -0.15 0.46 0.47
C ASP A 213 0.29 0.42 1.93
N ALA A 214 -0.56 0.96 2.79
CA ALA A 214 -0.40 0.94 4.23
C ALA A 214 -1.37 -0.07 4.85
N ALA A 215 -1.68 -1.17 4.14
CA ALA A 215 -2.59 -2.19 4.63
C ALA A 215 -2.20 -2.64 6.04
N TYR A 216 -0.91 -2.87 6.28
CA TYR A 216 -0.37 -3.12 7.61
C TYR A 216 0.04 -1.82 8.35
N GLY A 217 0.79 -0.93 7.69
CA GLY A 217 1.40 0.24 8.33
C GLY A 217 0.47 1.43 8.58
N GLY A 218 -0.79 1.42 8.14
CA GLY A 218 -1.64 2.62 8.10
C GLY A 218 -2.07 3.14 9.47
N TYR A 219 -1.98 2.32 10.52
CA TYR A 219 -2.20 2.80 11.90
C TYR A 219 -0.93 3.33 12.57
N PHE A 220 0.27 3.03 12.08
CA PHE A 220 1.54 3.48 12.69
C PHE A 220 1.75 5.01 12.67
N PRO A 221 1.20 5.80 11.72
CA PRO A 221 1.18 7.26 11.81
C PRO A 221 0.56 7.79 13.11
N THR A 222 -0.30 7.04 13.79
CA THR A 222 -0.86 7.45 15.10
C THR A 222 0.21 7.64 16.18
N MET A 223 1.39 7.00 16.07
CA MET A 223 2.54 7.21 16.96
C MET A 223 3.07 8.66 16.90
N TYR A 224 2.70 9.43 15.87
CA TYR A 224 3.28 10.74 15.59
C TYR A 224 2.24 11.88 15.52
N ARG A 225 0.98 11.61 15.86
CA ARG A 225 -0.13 12.59 15.76
C ARG A 225 -0.73 12.93 17.12
N ASP A 226 -0.90 14.23 17.37
CA ASP A 226 -1.57 14.82 18.54
C ASP A 226 -1.12 14.20 19.89
N GLY A 227 -1.61 14.68 21.03
CA GLY A 227 -1.26 14.14 22.36
C GLY A 227 0.11 14.60 22.90
N GLU A 228 0.51 14.07 24.07
CA GLU A 228 1.74 14.48 24.75
C GLU A 228 3.00 14.18 23.90
N GLU A 229 3.93 15.13 23.83
CA GLU A 229 5.21 14.91 23.16
C GLU A 229 6.10 13.99 24.00
N GLY A 230 6.17 12.72 23.56
CA GLY A 230 7.17 11.76 24.01
C GLY A 230 8.36 11.63 23.04
N PRO A 231 9.43 10.95 23.47
CA PRO A 231 10.52 10.56 22.58
C PRO A 231 9.99 9.69 21.43
N ASP A 232 10.66 9.73 20.29
CA ASP A 232 10.35 8.83 19.18
C ASP A 232 10.53 7.38 19.64
N PRO A 233 9.51 6.50 19.54
CA PRO A 233 9.65 5.10 19.94
C PRO A 233 10.71 4.36 19.11
N LEU A 234 11.05 4.87 17.92
CA LEU A 234 12.11 4.35 17.08
C LEU A 234 13.46 5.06 17.31
N GLY A 235 13.54 5.99 18.26
CA GLY A 235 14.77 6.71 18.57
C GLY A 235 15.22 7.69 17.47
N PRO A 236 16.18 8.58 17.77
CA PRO A 236 16.60 9.66 16.88
C PRO A 236 17.25 9.17 15.57
N GLN A 237 17.93 8.03 15.60
CA GLN A 237 18.65 7.45 14.46
C GLN A 237 17.72 6.96 13.34
N ASP A 238 16.45 6.68 13.64
CA ASP A 238 15.45 6.23 12.66
C ASP A 238 14.34 7.25 12.44
N SER A 239 14.65 8.53 12.69
CA SER A 239 13.71 9.65 12.47
C SER A 239 13.23 9.75 11.02
N TRP A 240 13.93 9.14 10.05
CA TRP A 240 13.47 9.00 8.67
C TRP A 240 12.14 8.22 8.56
N ILE A 241 11.89 7.22 9.41
CA ILE A 241 10.62 6.46 9.41
C ILE A 241 9.45 7.36 9.80
N LYS A 242 9.67 8.22 10.80
CA LYS A 242 8.71 9.26 11.19
C LYS A 242 8.44 10.22 10.04
N ASN A 243 9.46 10.60 9.26
CA ASN A 243 9.28 11.45 8.08
C ASN A 243 8.46 10.73 7.00
N ALA A 244 8.75 9.46 6.72
CA ALA A 244 7.97 8.64 5.79
C ALA A 244 6.48 8.57 6.17
N PHE A 245 6.15 8.33 7.44
CA PHE A 245 4.75 8.34 7.89
C PHE A 245 4.10 9.72 7.81
N ARG A 246 4.83 10.80 8.11
CA ARG A 246 4.34 12.18 7.98
C ARG A 246 4.10 12.58 6.53
N ALA A 247 4.80 11.96 5.58
CA ALA A 247 4.66 12.25 4.16
C ALA A 247 3.35 11.70 3.55
N PHE A 248 2.58 10.86 4.26
CA PHE A 248 1.28 10.37 3.80
C PHE A 248 0.34 11.50 3.35
N GLN A 249 0.41 12.68 4.01
CA GLN A 249 -0.40 13.86 3.66
C GLN A 249 -0.13 14.41 2.24
N HIS A 250 1.02 14.09 1.66
CA HIS A 250 1.45 14.50 0.33
C HIS A 250 1.20 13.43 -0.74
N THR A 251 0.56 12.31 -0.38
CA THR A 251 0.16 11.25 -1.30
C THR A 251 -1.30 11.42 -1.76
N ASP A 252 -1.76 10.58 -2.68
CA ASP A 252 -3.04 10.75 -3.38
C ASP A 252 -4.10 9.73 -2.91
N SER A 253 -3.68 8.53 -2.49
CA SER A 253 -4.56 7.53 -1.88
C SER A 253 -3.81 6.58 -0.95
N ILE A 254 -4.52 5.98 0.01
CA ILE A 254 -3.93 5.11 1.03
C ILE A 254 -4.85 3.91 1.26
N THR A 255 -4.31 2.70 1.16
CA THR A 255 -4.94 1.48 1.69
C THR A 255 -4.58 1.32 3.16
N VAL A 256 -5.54 0.96 4.01
CA VAL A 256 -5.28 0.57 5.40
C VAL A 256 -6.25 -0.52 5.83
N ASP A 257 -5.76 -1.52 6.56
CA ASP A 257 -6.61 -2.59 7.08
C ASP A 257 -6.83 -2.47 8.60
N PRO A 258 -8.03 -2.03 9.02
CA PRO A 258 -8.49 -2.18 10.39
C PRO A 258 -8.30 -3.57 10.98
N HIS A 259 -8.47 -4.64 10.17
CA HIS A 259 -8.26 -6.02 10.65
C HIS A 259 -6.80 -6.46 10.81
N LYS A 260 -5.82 -5.58 10.53
CA LYS A 260 -4.39 -5.82 10.78
C LYS A 260 -3.97 -5.06 12.04
N ALA A 261 -3.23 -3.97 11.89
CA ALA A 261 -2.74 -3.17 13.01
C ALA A 261 -3.84 -2.37 13.74
N GLY A 262 -5.07 -2.38 13.22
CA GLY A 262 -6.23 -1.77 13.87
C GLY A 262 -6.93 -2.65 14.92
N TYR A 263 -6.51 -3.90 15.11
CA TYR A 263 -7.09 -4.83 16.10
C TYR A 263 -8.61 -5.06 15.97
N ILE A 264 -9.13 -4.93 14.75
CA ILE A 264 -10.54 -5.17 14.44
C ILE A 264 -10.69 -6.55 13.79
N LEU A 265 -11.88 -7.14 13.84
CA LEU A 265 -12.11 -8.47 13.26
C LEU A 265 -12.04 -8.44 11.72
N TYR A 266 -11.66 -9.60 11.15
CA TYR A 266 -11.58 -9.80 9.71
C TYR A 266 -12.84 -9.40 8.96
N GLY A 267 -12.68 -9.06 7.68
CA GLY A 267 -13.71 -8.40 6.88
C GLY A 267 -13.76 -6.88 7.03
N SER A 268 -12.61 -6.23 7.33
CA SER A 268 -12.49 -4.78 7.45
C SER A 268 -11.14 -4.29 6.90
N GLY A 269 -11.09 -4.09 5.58
CA GLY A 269 -10.08 -3.25 4.92
C GLY A 269 -10.63 -1.86 4.66
N SER A 270 -9.82 -0.95 4.13
CA SER A 270 -10.31 0.37 3.69
C SER A 270 -9.37 1.07 2.74
N ILE A 271 -9.94 1.97 1.95
CA ILE A 271 -9.23 2.93 1.12
C ILE A 271 -9.60 4.35 1.51
N VAL A 272 -8.63 5.26 1.45
CA VAL A 272 -8.81 6.70 1.61
C VAL A 272 -8.22 7.40 0.39
N LEU A 273 -9.03 8.17 -0.33
CA LEU A 273 -8.65 9.02 -1.45
C LEU A 273 -8.54 10.46 -0.96
N LYS A 274 -7.46 11.16 -1.33
CA LYS A 274 -7.32 12.59 -1.09
C LYS A 274 -8.28 13.42 -1.93
N HIS A 275 -8.53 12.97 -3.15
CA HIS A 275 -9.39 13.63 -4.13
C HIS A 275 -10.75 12.95 -4.18
N GLY A 276 -11.74 13.53 -3.50
CA GLY A 276 -13.07 12.96 -3.34
C GLY A 276 -13.88 12.87 -4.64
N PHE A 277 -13.66 13.79 -5.59
CA PHE A 277 -14.35 13.79 -6.89
C PHE A 277 -14.11 12.52 -7.71
N LEU A 278 -13.01 11.81 -7.47
CA LEU A 278 -12.69 10.55 -8.16
C LEU A 278 -13.80 9.50 -8.02
N LYS A 279 -14.51 9.49 -6.89
CA LYS A 279 -15.61 8.55 -6.66
C LYS A 279 -16.76 8.74 -7.64
N ASP A 280 -16.98 9.99 -8.07
CA ASP A 280 -18.09 10.34 -8.96
C ASP A 280 -17.82 9.86 -10.39
N LEU A 281 -16.54 9.81 -10.79
CA LEU A 281 -16.13 9.35 -12.13
C LEU A 281 -16.40 7.87 -12.39
N VAL A 282 -16.60 7.07 -11.35
CA VAL A 282 -16.89 5.63 -11.43
C VAL A 282 -18.31 5.30 -10.96
N ALA A 283 -19.13 6.32 -10.71
CA ALA A 283 -20.43 6.15 -10.11
C ALA A 283 -21.42 5.47 -11.08
N GLU A 284 -22.03 4.37 -10.64
CA GLU A 284 -23.07 3.66 -11.39
C GLU A 284 -24.41 3.74 -10.64
N THR A 285 -25.45 4.27 -11.29
CA THR A 285 -26.78 4.40 -10.69
C THR A 285 -27.63 3.17 -10.96
N ALA A 286 -28.07 2.50 -9.89
CA ALA A 286 -29.02 1.41 -10.01
C ALA A 286 -30.47 1.95 -10.05
N PRO A 287 -31.36 1.48 -10.96
CA PRO A 287 -32.73 1.99 -11.07
C PRO A 287 -33.57 1.86 -9.78
N TYR A 288 -33.29 0.87 -8.93
CA TYR A 288 -33.99 0.68 -7.64
C TYR A 288 -33.49 1.61 -6.52
N CYS A 289 -32.45 2.38 -6.81
CA CYS A 289 -31.87 3.39 -5.93
C CYS A 289 -32.34 4.81 -6.30
N SER A 290 -33.33 4.95 -7.19
CA SER A 290 -33.99 6.22 -7.46
C SER A 290 -34.43 6.85 -6.13
N ASP A 291 -34.06 8.12 -5.94
CA ASP A 291 -34.46 8.93 -4.80
C ASP A 291 -35.95 8.72 -4.55
N ARG A 292 -36.28 8.03 -3.45
CA ARG A 292 -37.60 8.22 -2.88
C ARG A 292 -37.57 9.68 -2.44
N GLU A 293 -38.21 10.54 -3.23
CA GLU A 293 -38.73 11.83 -2.78
C GLU A 293 -39.75 11.56 -1.66
N ASP A 294 -39.30 11.04 -0.52
CA ASP A 294 -40.12 10.93 0.67
C ASP A 294 -40.14 12.32 1.29
N THR A 295 -41.03 13.16 0.75
CA THR A 295 -41.19 14.58 1.08
C THR A 295 -41.78 14.81 2.48
N THR A 296 -41.66 13.84 3.40
CA THR A 296 -42.28 13.92 4.73
C THR A 296 -41.43 13.39 5.89
N ARG A 297 -40.18 13.83 6.04
CA ARG A 297 -39.55 14.27 7.32
C ARG A 297 -38.03 14.43 7.18
N PHE A 298 -37.52 15.67 7.17
CA PHE A 298 -36.09 15.97 7.47
C PHE A 298 -35.03 15.18 6.66
N ASP A 299 -35.29 14.88 5.39
CA ASP A 299 -34.42 13.99 4.60
C ASP A 299 -33.47 14.75 3.66
N LYS A 300 -32.19 14.82 4.04
CA LYS A 300 -31.13 14.79 3.03
C LYS A 300 -31.13 13.36 2.47
N PRO A 301 -31.08 13.15 1.14
CA PRO A 301 -31.00 11.80 0.60
C PRO A 301 -29.84 11.05 1.27
N SER A 302 -30.13 9.87 1.82
CA SER A 302 -29.11 9.05 2.48
C SER A 302 -28.01 8.76 1.46
N PRO A 303 -26.74 9.14 1.71
CA PRO A 303 -25.67 8.96 0.74
C PRO A 303 -25.52 7.46 0.42
N GLN A 304 -25.75 7.12 -0.84
CA GLN A 304 -25.68 5.75 -1.32
C GLN A 304 -24.21 5.40 -1.60
N LEU A 305 -23.55 4.81 -0.62
CA LEU A 305 -22.15 4.40 -0.77
C LEU A 305 -21.96 3.38 -1.91
N GLY A 306 -22.95 2.52 -2.15
CA GLY A 306 -22.87 1.39 -3.10
C GLY A 306 -22.62 1.77 -4.55
N LYS A 307 -23.00 2.98 -4.99
CA LYS A 307 -22.74 3.43 -6.37
C LYS A 307 -21.29 3.82 -6.63
N PHE A 308 -20.51 4.09 -5.58
CA PHE A 308 -19.16 4.67 -5.70
C PHE A 308 -18.04 3.65 -5.53
N ILE A 309 -18.35 2.37 -5.44
CA ILE A 309 -17.43 1.34 -4.93
C ILE A 309 -17.55 0.07 -5.77
N LEU A 310 -16.57 -0.82 -5.66
CA LEU A 310 -16.58 -2.09 -6.39
C LEU A 310 -17.55 -3.11 -5.77
N GLU A 311 -17.62 -3.14 -4.44
CA GLU A 311 -18.40 -4.14 -3.70
C GLU A 311 -19.87 -3.75 -3.60
N GLY A 312 -20.77 -4.73 -3.62
CA GLY A 312 -22.21 -4.52 -3.43
C GLY A 312 -22.62 -4.46 -1.95
N SER A 313 -23.44 -5.42 -1.52
CA SER A 313 -23.87 -5.56 -0.13
C SER A 313 -22.67 -5.71 0.82
N LYS A 314 -22.63 -4.88 1.88
CA LYS A 314 -21.56 -4.90 2.88
C LYS A 314 -22.13 -4.93 4.31
N PRO A 315 -21.45 -5.59 5.27
CA PRO A 315 -21.94 -5.69 6.63
C PRO A 315 -21.78 -4.35 7.39
N GLY A 316 -22.90 -3.73 7.78
CA GLY A 316 -22.88 -2.55 8.67
C GLY A 316 -22.22 -2.82 10.03
N ALA A 317 -22.16 -4.09 10.46
CA ALA A 317 -21.46 -4.50 11.67
C ALA A 317 -19.94 -4.23 11.61
N ALA A 318 -19.31 -4.37 10.43
CA ALA A 318 -17.88 -4.04 10.27
C ALA A 318 -17.65 -2.53 10.47
N VAL A 319 -18.53 -1.70 9.90
CA VAL A 319 -18.50 -0.24 10.10
C VAL A 319 -18.66 0.11 11.58
N ALA A 320 -19.65 -0.49 12.25
CA ALA A 320 -19.87 -0.26 13.68
C ALA A 320 -18.66 -0.67 14.53
N SER A 321 -18.00 -1.80 14.20
CA SER A 321 -16.81 -2.28 14.90
C SER A 321 -15.61 -1.35 14.74
N VAL A 322 -15.33 -0.88 13.51
CA VAL A 322 -14.26 0.09 13.23
C VAL A 322 -14.55 1.40 13.94
N TRP A 323 -15.77 1.94 13.78
CA TRP A 323 -16.17 3.20 14.40
C TRP A 323 -16.07 3.14 15.93
N PHE A 324 -16.60 2.08 16.55
CA PHE A 324 -16.56 1.92 18.00
C PHE A 324 -15.12 1.83 18.51
N SER A 325 -14.26 1.07 17.79
CA SER A 325 -12.84 0.96 18.14
C SER A 325 -12.12 2.30 18.03
N HIS A 326 -12.35 3.08 16.97
CA HIS A 326 -11.74 4.42 16.81
C HIS A 326 -12.27 5.45 17.82
N LYS A 327 -13.49 5.29 18.33
CA LYS A 327 -14.04 6.13 19.40
C LYS A 327 -13.48 5.78 20.77
N LEU A 328 -13.28 4.50 21.04
CA LEU A 328 -12.74 4.01 22.30
C LEU A 328 -11.22 4.16 22.38
N ILE A 329 -10.53 3.92 21.27
CA ILE A 329 -9.08 3.98 21.13
C ILE A 329 -8.78 5.06 20.07
N PRO A 330 -8.44 6.29 20.49
CA PRO A 330 -8.23 7.40 19.56
C PRO A 330 -7.11 7.13 18.54
N LEU A 331 -7.26 7.69 17.34
CA LEU A 331 -6.29 7.62 16.25
C LEU A 331 -5.13 8.64 16.44
N ASN A 332 -4.47 8.60 17.59
CA ASN A 332 -3.39 9.51 17.98
C ASN A 332 -2.42 8.82 18.97
N LYS A 333 -1.45 9.57 19.51
CA LYS A 333 -0.45 9.06 20.46
C LYS A 333 -1.05 8.48 21.74
N ASP A 334 -2.21 8.96 22.18
CA ASP A 334 -2.83 8.52 23.44
C ASP A 334 -3.65 7.24 23.30
N GLY A 335 -4.02 6.86 22.06
CA GLY A 335 -4.72 5.63 21.73
C GLY A 335 -3.83 4.62 21.02
N TYR A 336 -4.12 4.36 19.74
CA TYR A 336 -3.40 3.37 18.94
C TYR A 336 -1.89 3.63 18.89
N GLY A 337 -1.48 4.91 18.90
CA GLY A 337 -0.07 5.29 18.85
C GLY A 337 0.72 4.73 20.02
N ARG A 338 0.17 4.77 21.24
CA ARG A 338 0.83 4.21 22.44
C ARG A 338 1.05 2.71 22.31
N GLN A 339 0.05 1.98 21.82
CA GLN A 339 0.13 0.53 21.66
C GLN A 339 1.17 0.15 20.59
N LEU A 340 1.09 0.76 19.41
CA LEU A 340 1.98 0.45 18.30
C LEU A 340 3.43 0.85 18.60
N ALA A 341 3.63 1.98 19.28
CA ALA A 341 4.94 2.40 19.78
C ALA A 341 5.57 1.35 20.70
N SER A 342 4.81 0.82 21.67
CA SER A 342 5.26 -0.25 22.56
C SER A 342 5.64 -1.52 21.77
N LEU A 343 4.86 -1.91 20.76
CA LEU A 343 5.15 -3.09 19.94
C LEU A 343 6.39 -2.90 19.06
N CYS A 344 6.64 -1.70 18.55
CA CYS A 344 7.89 -1.38 17.85
C CYS A 344 9.10 -1.47 18.78
N THR A 345 8.98 -0.96 20.02
CA THR A 345 10.03 -1.07 21.04
C THR A 345 10.32 -2.54 21.37
N ILE A 346 9.29 -3.36 21.52
CA ILE A 346 9.41 -4.81 21.75
C ILE A 346 10.16 -5.47 20.58
N ALA A 347 9.75 -5.21 19.34
CA ALA A 347 10.40 -5.77 18.16
C ALA A 347 11.89 -5.37 18.09
N ARG A 348 12.24 -4.13 18.44
CA ARG A 348 13.63 -3.65 18.45
C ARG A 348 14.46 -4.20 19.60
N SER A 349 13.83 -4.41 20.75
CA SER A 349 14.46 -5.11 21.87
C SER A 349 14.78 -6.55 21.48
N PHE A 350 13.81 -7.26 20.89
CA PHE A 350 13.99 -8.61 20.37
C PHE A 350 15.10 -8.68 19.31
N ASP A 351 15.09 -7.76 18.35
CA ASP A 351 16.12 -7.61 17.33
C ASP A 351 17.54 -7.43 17.92
N SER A 352 17.71 -6.60 18.95
CA SER A 352 18.98 -6.45 19.67
C SER A 352 19.41 -7.78 20.30
N MET A 353 18.49 -8.47 20.98
CA MET A 353 18.77 -9.75 21.64
C MET A 353 19.15 -10.85 20.65
N VAL A 354 18.58 -10.83 19.45
CA VAL A 354 18.93 -11.76 18.36
C VAL A 354 20.37 -11.51 17.91
N ASN A 355 20.75 -10.26 17.68
CA ASN A 355 22.08 -9.90 17.17
C ASN A 355 23.20 -9.99 18.24
N GLU A 356 22.85 -10.16 19.52
CA GLU A 356 23.80 -10.52 20.58
C GLU A 356 24.21 -12.01 20.53
N ARG A 357 23.55 -12.83 19.72
CA ARG A 357 23.79 -14.28 19.61
C ARG A 357 24.59 -14.61 18.37
N SER A 358 25.56 -15.52 18.48
CA SER A 358 26.47 -15.84 17.37
C SER A 358 25.85 -16.69 16.25
N ARG A 359 24.77 -17.42 16.52
CA ARG A 359 24.13 -18.33 15.56
C ARG A 359 22.81 -17.80 15.00
N LEU A 360 22.49 -16.55 15.26
CA LEU A 360 21.28 -15.90 14.80
C LEU A 360 21.63 -14.52 14.29
N THR A 361 20.90 -14.08 13.27
CA THR A 361 20.95 -12.70 12.83
C THR A 361 19.56 -12.26 12.40
N SER A 362 19.26 -10.98 12.57
CA SER A 362 18.11 -10.38 11.90
C SER A 362 18.48 -9.90 10.50
N LEU A 363 17.48 -9.73 9.63
CA LEU A 363 17.71 -9.18 8.30
C LEU A 363 18.09 -7.70 8.37
N PHE A 364 17.35 -6.92 9.15
CA PHE A 364 17.64 -5.51 9.37
C PHE A 364 16.93 -5.06 10.64
N ARG A 365 17.31 -3.88 11.11
CA ARG A 365 16.74 -3.29 12.31
C ARG A 365 15.28 -2.90 12.08
N SER A 366 14.36 -3.48 12.86
CA SER A 366 12.92 -3.38 12.60
C SER A 366 12.40 -1.94 12.42
N HIS A 367 11.67 -1.74 11.31
CA HIS A 367 10.97 -0.48 11.00
C HIS A 367 9.58 -0.39 11.64
N THR A 368 8.97 -1.53 11.93
CA THR A 368 7.65 -1.65 12.56
C THR A 368 7.73 -2.61 13.76
N ASN A 369 6.69 -3.42 14.01
CA ASN A 369 6.62 -4.43 15.06
C ASN A 369 6.92 -5.85 14.52
N LEU A 370 7.71 -5.97 13.45
CA LEU A 370 7.99 -7.23 12.77
C LEU A 370 9.50 -7.44 12.68
N VAL A 371 9.96 -8.62 13.08
CA VAL A 371 11.38 -9.02 12.95
C VAL A 371 11.46 -10.28 12.11
N CYS A 372 12.33 -10.25 11.10
CA CYS A 372 12.74 -11.44 10.36
C CYS A 372 14.14 -11.82 10.78
N ILE A 373 14.31 -13.08 11.16
CA ILE A 373 15.58 -13.65 11.61
C ILE A 373 15.87 -14.92 10.82
N TYR A 374 17.13 -15.32 10.78
CA TYR A 374 17.50 -16.66 10.35
C TYR A 374 18.69 -17.15 11.15
N ALA A 375 18.83 -18.47 11.22
CA ALA A 375 19.94 -19.12 11.86
C ALA A 375 21.17 -19.14 10.95
N VAL A 376 22.29 -18.72 11.52
CA VAL A 376 23.61 -18.76 10.88
C VAL A 376 24.26 -20.10 11.20
N ASN A 377 24.70 -20.81 10.16
CA ASN A 377 25.50 -22.01 10.27
C ASN A 377 26.85 -21.76 9.59
N GLU A 378 27.87 -21.35 10.35
CA GLU A 378 29.21 -21.03 9.81
C GLU A 378 29.88 -22.19 9.06
N GLN A 379 29.43 -23.43 9.31
CA GLN A 379 29.94 -24.62 8.63
C GLN A 379 29.19 -24.92 7.33
N ALA A 380 28.08 -24.23 7.06
CA ALA A 380 27.32 -24.40 5.84
C ALA A 380 28.18 -24.03 4.63
N LYS A 381 28.09 -24.85 3.59
CA LYS A 381 28.78 -24.66 2.30
C LYS A 381 27.83 -24.20 1.22
N SER A 382 26.52 -24.40 1.39
CA SER A 382 25.50 -24.01 0.42
C SER A 382 24.30 -23.33 1.07
N LEU A 383 23.55 -22.59 0.26
CA LEU A 383 22.34 -21.92 0.70
C LEU A 383 21.26 -22.92 1.14
N SER A 384 21.18 -24.09 0.50
CA SER A 384 20.27 -25.17 0.90
C SER A 384 20.56 -25.72 2.29
N GLU A 385 21.83 -25.78 2.72
CA GLU A 385 22.20 -26.19 4.08
C GLU A 385 21.74 -25.15 5.11
N VAL A 386 21.84 -23.84 4.80
CA VAL A 386 21.28 -22.77 5.64
C VAL A 386 19.75 -22.87 5.70
N ASN A 387 19.11 -23.08 4.55
CA ASN A 387 17.66 -23.21 4.47
C ASN A 387 17.15 -24.43 5.24
N ALA A 388 17.85 -25.57 5.22
CA ALA A 388 17.44 -26.77 5.94
C ALA A 388 17.31 -26.53 7.45
N VAL A 389 18.26 -25.79 8.04
CA VAL A 389 18.20 -25.40 9.47
C VAL A 389 17.00 -24.50 9.74
N ASN A 390 16.78 -23.49 8.90
CA ASN A 390 15.68 -22.54 9.09
C ASN A 390 14.29 -23.16 8.84
N GLU A 391 14.18 -24.06 7.87
CA GLU A 391 13.00 -24.90 7.61
C GLU A 391 12.67 -25.78 8.81
N TYR A 392 13.69 -26.43 9.40
CA TYR A 392 13.51 -27.20 10.62
C TYR A 392 12.95 -26.35 11.77
N LEU A 393 13.53 -25.17 12.02
CA LEU A 393 13.05 -24.25 13.06
C LEU A 393 11.62 -23.77 12.78
N ALA A 394 11.31 -23.44 11.52
CA ALA A 394 9.96 -23.05 11.12
C ALA A 394 8.93 -24.17 11.34
N ILE A 395 9.31 -25.43 11.14
CA ILE A 395 8.44 -26.59 11.43
C ILE A 395 8.33 -26.84 12.94
N ARG A 396 9.42 -26.64 13.69
CA ARG A 396 9.47 -26.83 15.15
C ARG A 396 8.57 -25.86 15.90
N PHE A 397 8.52 -24.60 15.43
CA PHE A 397 7.75 -23.52 16.02
C PHE A 397 6.54 -23.10 15.16
N GLY A 398 6.20 -23.89 14.14
CA GLY A 398 5.06 -23.65 13.27
C GLY A 398 3.87 -24.53 13.63
N VAL A 399 2.67 -24.13 13.19
CA VAL A 399 1.46 -24.93 13.38
C VAL A 399 1.50 -26.18 12.50
N LYS A 400 1.37 -27.34 13.13
CA LYS A 400 1.17 -28.66 12.52
C LYS A 400 -0.32 -29.02 12.56
N GLU A 401 -0.87 -29.47 11.44
CA GLU A 401 -2.31 -29.73 11.25
C GLU A 401 -2.95 -30.65 12.30
N VAL A 402 -2.16 -31.54 12.89
CA VAL A 402 -2.63 -32.62 13.77
C VAL A 402 -2.53 -32.33 15.26
N MET A 403 -1.97 -31.18 15.69
CA MET A 403 -1.84 -30.87 17.12
C MET A 403 -2.76 -29.73 17.56
N SER A 404 -3.25 -29.82 18.80
CA SER A 404 -4.03 -28.77 19.43
C SER A 404 -3.17 -27.51 19.62
N ILE A 405 -3.74 -26.32 19.43
CA ILE A 405 -2.99 -25.06 19.54
C ILE A 405 -2.38 -24.85 20.94
N GLN A 406 -2.97 -25.45 21.98
CA GLN A 406 -2.46 -25.39 23.35
C GLN A 406 -1.21 -26.26 23.58
N SER A 407 -0.78 -27.05 22.59
CA SER A 407 0.44 -27.89 22.69
C SER A 407 1.72 -27.16 22.26
N TYR A 408 1.61 -25.94 21.74
CA TYR A 408 2.75 -25.14 21.30
C TYR A 408 3.15 -24.15 22.38
N ASP A 409 4.44 -24.15 22.74
CA ASP A 409 5.01 -23.14 23.65
C ASP A 409 5.11 -21.77 22.94
N TYR A 410 5.51 -21.79 21.67
CA TYR A 410 5.71 -20.63 20.82
C TYR A 410 5.28 -20.91 19.39
N LEU A 411 4.79 -19.87 18.73
CA LEU A 411 4.37 -19.92 17.33
C LEU A 411 5.06 -18.81 16.54
N ILE A 412 5.70 -19.19 15.44
CA ILE A 412 6.28 -18.28 14.46
C ILE A 412 5.72 -18.58 13.08
N SER A 413 5.89 -17.62 12.17
CA SER A 413 5.72 -17.85 10.74
C SER A 413 7.08 -17.95 10.05
N ARG A 414 7.09 -18.28 8.77
CA ARG A 414 8.27 -18.18 7.92
C ARG A 414 7.93 -17.50 6.61
N THR A 415 8.96 -17.01 5.95
CA THR A 415 8.90 -16.52 4.58
C THR A 415 10.24 -16.74 3.89
N THR A 416 10.38 -16.24 2.66
CA THR A 416 11.56 -16.44 1.82
C THR A 416 12.04 -15.12 1.23
N VAL A 417 13.35 -14.94 1.18
CA VAL A 417 14.01 -13.84 0.46
C VAL A 417 14.59 -14.41 -0.83
N SER A 418 14.15 -13.92 -1.99
CA SER A 418 14.67 -14.37 -3.28
C SER A 418 16.17 -14.10 -3.40
N LEU A 419 16.89 -15.01 -4.05
CA LEU A 419 18.35 -14.95 -4.23
C LEU A 419 18.80 -13.65 -4.92
N ASP A 420 18.00 -13.13 -5.85
CA ASP A 420 18.27 -11.91 -6.60
C ASP A 420 17.94 -10.61 -5.83
N MET A 421 17.59 -10.69 -4.55
CA MET A 421 17.38 -9.53 -3.70
C MET A 421 18.73 -8.94 -3.23
N PRO A 422 18.86 -7.60 -3.17
CA PRO A 422 20.10 -6.94 -2.75
C PRO A 422 20.62 -7.42 -1.39
N TYR A 423 19.74 -7.74 -0.46
CA TYR A 423 20.11 -8.31 0.84
C TYR A 423 21.00 -9.55 0.69
N VAL A 424 20.58 -10.55 -0.10
CA VAL A 424 21.32 -11.80 -0.27
C VAL A 424 22.57 -11.60 -1.13
N GLN A 425 22.46 -10.78 -2.20
CA GLN A 425 23.57 -10.53 -3.12
C GLN A 425 24.73 -9.76 -2.47
N ASN A 426 24.44 -8.85 -1.55
CA ASN A 426 25.44 -7.96 -0.95
C ASN A 426 25.92 -8.43 0.43
N ASP A 427 25.29 -9.45 1.03
CA ASP A 427 25.76 -10.06 2.27
C ASP A 427 27.03 -10.89 1.99
N PRO A 428 28.18 -10.57 2.62
CA PRO A 428 29.45 -11.24 2.32
C PRO A 428 29.48 -12.73 2.66
N TRP A 429 28.72 -13.17 3.67
CA TRP A 429 28.71 -14.56 4.07
C TRP A 429 27.76 -15.35 3.16
N LEU A 430 26.52 -14.89 2.97
CA LEU A 430 25.55 -15.53 2.09
C LEU A 430 26.07 -15.63 0.65
N SER A 431 26.70 -14.58 0.12
CA SER A 431 27.30 -14.58 -1.23
C SER A 431 28.53 -15.50 -1.37
N SER A 432 29.16 -15.90 -0.25
CA SER A 432 30.27 -16.86 -0.27
C SER A 432 29.83 -18.33 -0.36
N LEU A 433 28.56 -18.62 -0.08
CA LEU A 433 27.99 -19.96 -0.14
C LEU A 433 27.74 -20.41 -1.59
N GLU A 434 27.69 -21.72 -1.82
CA GLU A 434 27.15 -22.29 -3.05
C GLU A 434 25.67 -21.93 -3.19
N GLN A 435 25.31 -21.25 -4.29
CA GLN A 435 23.95 -20.76 -4.56
C GLN A 435 23.10 -21.86 -5.24
N ASP A 436 22.83 -22.94 -4.50
CA ASP A 436 22.07 -24.12 -4.95
C ASP A 436 20.55 -24.03 -4.70
N SER A 437 20.07 -22.90 -4.17
CA SER A 437 18.67 -22.56 -3.93
C SER A 437 18.34 -21.19 -4.51
N ASP A 438 17.10 -20.96 -4.94
CA ASP A 438 16.64 -19.67 -5.49
C ASP A 438 16.16 -18.68 -4.42
N HIS A 439 16.23 -19.06 -3.14
CA HIS A 439 15.81 -18.23 -2.01
C HIS A 439 16.54 -18.59 -0.70
N LEU A 440 16.52 -17.67 0.25
CA LEU A 440 16.84 -17.84 1.67
C LEU A 440 15.54 -17.98 2.48
N VAL A 441 15.43 -19.00 3.33
CA VAL A 441 14.32 -19.18 4.26
C VAL A 441 14.58 -18.40 5.53
N VAL A 442 13.61 -17.58 5.95
CA VAL A 442 13.71 -16.74 7.15
C VAL A 442 12.51 -16.96 8.06
N LEU A 443 12.76 -16.94 9.36
CA LEU A 443 11.76 -16.97 10.40
C LEU A 443 11.16 -15.58 10.56
N ARG A 444 9.83 -15.50 10.64
CA ARG A 444 9.08 -14.24 10.65
C ARG A 444 8.25 -14.13 11.91
N LEU A 445 8.54 -13.10 12.70
CA LEU A 445 7.92 -12.81 13.99
C LEU A 445 7.18 -11.48 13.92
N VAL A 446 5.89 -11.50 14.24
CA VAL A 446 5.03 -10.30 14.26
C VAL A 446 4.54 -10.07 15.68
N PHE A 447 4.99 -8.97 16.30
CA PHE A 447 4.65 -8.62 17.66
C PHE A 447 3.32 -7.86 17.68
N MET A 448 2.21 -8.58 17.84
CA MET A 448 0.88 -7.99 18.06
C MET A 448 0.41 -8.10 19.52
N ASN A 449 1.22 -8.71 20.39
CA ASN A 449 0.93 -8.88 21.80
C ASN A 449 2.00 -8.15 22.62
N ARG A 450 1.59 -7.14 23.40
CA ARG A 450 2.51 -6.37 24.26
C ARG A 450 2.94 -7.09 25.53
N TRP A 451 2.25 -8.18 25.91
CA TRP A 451 2.51 -8.91 27.14
C TRP A 451 3.68 -9.91 27.02
N VAL A 452 4.42 -9.90 25.91
CA VAL A 452 5.62 -10.75 25.70
C VAL A 452 6.85 -10.28 26.49
N GLU A 453 6.81 -9.08 27.09
CA GLU A 453 7.91 -8.51 27.85
C GLU A 453 8.10 -9.12 29.24
N SER A 454 7.10 -9.86 29.75
CA SER A 454 7.15 -10.44 31.10
C SER A 454 6.57 -11.86 31.13
N ASN A 455 7.34 -12.83 31.63
CA ASN A 455 6.87 -14.16 31.97
C ASN A 455 7.05 -14.40 33.48
N GLU A 456 5.96 -14.29 34.25
CA GLU A 456 5.99 -14.46 35.71
C GLU A 456 6.43 -15.86 36.15
N ALA A 457 6.22 -16.89 35.31
CA ALA A 457 6.52 -18.27 35.66
C ALA A 457 8.02 -18.60 35.55
N SER A 458 8.74 -18.01 34.59
CA SER A 458 10.17 -18.26 34.38
C SER A 458 11.08 -17.21 35.03
N GLY A 459 10.53 -16.03 35.39
CA GLY A 459 11.31 -14.88 35.84
C GLY A 459 12.09 -14.16 34.73
N LYS A 460 11.88 -14.56 33.46
CA LYS A 460 12.43 -13.93 32.25
C LYS A 460 11.29 -13.31 31.42
N SER A 461 11.60 -12.67 30.29
CA SER A 461 10.57 -12.31 29.30
C SER A 461 10.25 -13.51 28.41
N TYR A 462 9.04 -13.57 27.84
CA TYR A 462 8.69 -14.61 26.84
C TYR A 462 9.63 -14.56 25.62
N MET A 463 10.16 -13.38 25.30
CA MET A 463 11.17 -13.20 24.26
C MET A 463 12.50 -13.89 24.59
N MET A 464 13.00 -13.75 25.83
CA MET A 464 14.21 -14.43 26.29
C MET A 464 14.03 -15.93 26.30
N ASP A 465 12.91 -16.40 26.85
CA ASP A 465 12.60 -17.83 26.92
C ASP A 465 12.50 -18.47 25.53
N PHE A 466 11.89 -17.77 24.57
CA PHE A 466 11.85 -18.22 23.17
C PHE A 466 13.25 -18.35 22.56
N LEU A 467 14.10 -17.33 22.74
CA LEU A 467 15.46 -17.36 22.20
C LEU A 467 16.31 -18.45 22.83
N ASP A 468 16.19 -18.67 24.14
CA ASP A 468 16.88 -19.76 24.84
C ASP A 468 16.46 -21.13 24.30
N LEU A 469 15.16 -21.33 24.05
CA LEU A 469 14.62 -22.55 23.45
C LEU A 469 15.12 -22.74 22.02
N LEU A 470 15.09 -21.68 21.21
CA LEU A 470 15.57 -21.69 19.83
C LEU A 470 17.07 -22.01 19.76
N GLU A 471 17.89 -21.42 20.63
CA GLU A 471 19.32 -21.75 20.73
C GLU A 471 19.56 -23.19 21.22
N GLY A 472 18.67 -23.71 22.06
CA GLY A 472 18.67 -25.12 22.46
C GLY A 472 18.49 -26.06 21.27
N GLU A 473 17.51 -25.77 20.40
CA GLU A 473 17.29 -26.51 19.15
C GLU A 473 18.50 -26.40 18.22
N LEU A 474 19.07 -25.21 18.07
CA LEU A 474 20.27 -25.01 17.26
C LEU A 474 21.47 -25.79 17.79
N LYS A 475 21.67 -25.90 19.12
CA LYS A 475 22.76 -26.70 19.71
C LYS A 475 22.58 -28.20 19.53
N ALA A 476 21.35 -28.66 19.32
CA ALA A 476 21.05 -30.07 19.08
C ALA A 476 21.30 -30.50 17.62
N LEU A 477 21.28 -29.54 16.69
CA LEU A 477 21.69 -29.67 15.29
C LEU A 477 23.21 -29.49 15.15
#